data_AF-A0A8W7PZB7-F1
#
_entry.id   AF-A0A8W7PZB7-F1
#
_cell.length_a   1.000
_cell.length_b   1.000
_cell.length_c   1.000
_cell.angle_alpha   90.00
_cell.angle_beta   90.00
_cell.angle_gamma   90.00
#
_symmetry.space_group_name_H-M   'P 1'
#
loop_
_entity.id
_entity.type
_entity.pdbx_description
1 polymer ?
#
loop_
_entity_poly.entity_id
_entity_poly.type
_entity_poly.pdbx_seq_one_letter_code
_entity_poly.pdbx_strand_id
1 'polypeptide(L)'
;LENAHLWPAVEAKAINTQNVRQSLDYVARGEVEAGFVYQTDAAIMPDKVKVAFAVLLDETISYPVTRTTSAANAAEAQRFQTLTMTDWMNDPAWTALGLSLRVAGCATLLNLLLGVGVGLLLARGRFPGRNLLDTLLTLPMVMPPTVLGYYLLTLLGRRGPLGGWLQEQFGINLIFTWQGAVIAAALVAFPLVYKPARAAFEAVDGQLEQAGRVLGVSEIGIFFRITLPLAWRGILAGLLLAFARALGEFGATLMVAGSIPGKTQTLSVAIYEAVQAGQDDSANRLVLVTSLVCVLVLLLAGKLAPGRVAER
;
A
#
# COMPACT_ATOMS: atom_id res chain seq x y z
N LEU A 1 29.84 0.31 -13.77
CA LEU A 1 31.15 0.49 -13.12
C LEU A 1 31.39 -0.54 -12.02
N GLU A 2 30.42 -0.79 -11.13
CA GLU A 2 30.50 -1.87 -10.14
C GLU A 2 30.64 -3.27 -10.78
N ASN A 3 29.81 -3.61 -11.76
CA ASN A 3 29.90 -4.89 -12.50
C ASN A 3 31.21 -5.08 -13.28
N ALA A 4 31.96 -4.00 -13.51
CA ALA A 4 33.26 -4.04 -14.17
C ALA A 4 34.43 -3.98 -13.17
N HIS A 5 34.16 -3.97 -11.86
CA HIS A 5 35.15 -3.80 -10.78
C HIS A 5 36.01 -2.52 -10.86
N LEU A 6 35.56 -1.52 -11.62
CA LEU A 6 36.27 -0.25 -11.80
C LEU A 6 35.84 0.81 -10.77
N TRP A 7 34.72 0.60 -10.06
CA TRP A 7 34.19 1.59 -9.11
C TRP A 7 35.17 1.97 -7.99
N PRO A 8 35.86 1.04 -7.30
CA PRO A 8 36.78 1.39 -6.22
C PRO A 8 37.97 2.24 -6.66
N ALA A 9 38.38 2.14 -7.93
CA ALA A 9 39.48 2.91 -8.50
C ALA A 9 39.06 4.34 -8.90
N VAL A 10 37.77 4.57 -9.13
CA VAL A 10 37.21 5.83 -9.63
C VAL A 10 36.52 6.63 -8.52
N GLU A 11 35.94 5.95 -7.52
CA GLU A 11 35.16 6.57 -6.43
C GLU A 11 35.94 7.64 -5.67
N ALA A 12 37.20 7.38 -5.32
CA ALA A 12 38.05 8.35 -4.62
C ALA A 12 38.40 9.61 -5.46
N LYS A 13 38.20 9.54 -6.79
CA LYS A 13 38.45 10.63 -7.74
C LYS A 13 37.14 11.22 -8.30
N ALA A 14 35.99 10.69 -7.90
CA ALA A 14 34.69 11.12 -8.41
C ALA A 14 34.28 12.44 -7.75
N ILE A 15 33.94 13.43 -8.57
CA ILE A 15 33.39 14.70 -8.09
C ILE A 15 31.87 14.60 -8.16
N ASN A 16 31.22 14.62 -6.99
CA ASN A 16 29.78 14.66 -6.90
C ASN A 16 29.26 16.07 -7.22
N THR A 17 28.45 16.17 -8.26
CA THR A 17 27.77 17.41 -8.65
C THR A 17 26.33 17.40 -8.18
N GLN A 18 25.75 18.59 -7.98
CA GLN A 18 24.36 18.70 -7.50
C GLN A 18 23.34 18.45 -8.59
N ASN A 19 23.72 18.62 -9.87
CA ASN A 19 22.87 18.32 -11.01
C ASN A 19 23.68 17.98 -12.27
N VAL A 20 22.99 17.35 -13.22
CA VAL A 20 23.58 16.82 -14.46
C VAL A 20 24.18 17.91 -15.35
N ARG A 21 23.66 19.15 -15.29
CA ARG A 21 24.17 20.28 -16.07
C ARG A 21 25.49 20.82 -15.52
N GLN A 22 25.66 20.83 -14.20
CA GLN A 22 26.93 21.16 -13.55
C GLN A 22 28.02 20.14 -13.90
N SER A 23 27.67 18.85 -13.95
CA SER A 23 28.56 17.78 -14.45
C SER A 23 29.04 18.07 -15.87
N LEU A 24 28.14 18.47 -16.77
CA LEU A 24 28.48 18.82 -18.14
C LEU A 24 29.44 20.01 -18.24
N ASP A 25 29.20 21.06 -17.46
CA ASP A 25 30.06 22.25 -17.46
C ASP A 25 31.49 21.94 -17.02
N TYR A 26 31.68 21.09 -16.01
CA TYR A 26 33.01 20.67 -15.57
C TYR A 26 33.75 19.87 -16.66
N VAL A 27 33.05 18.96 -17.35
CA VAL A 27 33.64 18.20 -18.46
C VAL A 27 33.98 19.14 -19.62
N ALA A 28 33.07 20.05 -19.99
CA ALA A 28 33.27 20.98 -21.10
C ALA A 28 34.40 22.00 -20.88
N ARG A 29 34.74 22.29 -19.62
CA ARG A 29 35.87 23.14 -19.23
C ARG A 29 37.19 22.36 -19.07
N GLY A 30 37.15 21.03 -19.16
CA GLY A 30 38.31 20.17 -18.93
C GLY A 30 38.76 20.11 -17.47
N GLU A 31 37.90 20.50 -16.52
CA GLU A 31 38.17 20.41 -15.08
C GLU A 31 38.11 18.95 -14.59
N VAL A 32 37.37 18.10 -15.31
CA VAL A 32 37.28 16.66 -15.07
C VAL A 32 37.37 15.89 -16.39
N GLU A 33 37.93 14.69 -16.35
CA GLU A 33 38.17 13.86 -17.56
C GLU A 33 36.88 13.23 -18.12
N ALA A 34 35.89 12.97 -17.26
CA ALA A 34 34.60 12.38 -17.63
C ALA A 34 33.51 12.71 -16.60
N GLY A 35 32.25 12.72 -17.05
CA GLY A 35 31.10 12.97 -16.19
C GLY A 35 29.83 12.32 -16.73
N PHE A 36 28.88 12.03 -15.84
CA PHE A 36 27.56 11.55 -16.23
C PHE A 36 26.69 12.75 -16.62
N VAL A 37 26.21 12.74 -17.85
CA VAL A 37 25.43 13.83 -18.46
C VAL A 37 24.25 13.27 -19.25
N TYR A 38 23.20 14.07 -19.44
CA TYR A 38 22.14 13.70 -20.38
C TYR A 38 22.65 13.76 -21.81
N GLN A 39 22.28 12.77 -22.62
CA GLN A 39 22.69 12.70 -24.02
C GLN A 39 22.23 13.95 -24.80
N THR A 40 21.05 14.47 -24.49
CA THR A 40 20.51 15.70 -25.09
C THR A 40 21.33 16.93 -24.72
N ASP A 41 21.84 17.03 -23.49
CA ASP A 41 22.65 18.18 -23.08
C ASP A 41 24.06 18.12 -23.68
N ALA A 42 24.66 16.93 -23.76
CA ALA A 42 25.96 16.74 -24.41
C ALA A 42 25.91 17.12 -25.91
N ALA A 43 24.79 16.86 -26.58
CA ALA A 43 24.58 17.23 -27.98
C ALA A 43 24.57 18.75 -28.24
N ILE A 44 24.37 19.58 -27.20
CA ILE A 44 24.39 21.05 -27.32
C ILE A 44 25.84 21.57 -27.37
N MET A 45 26.82 20.79 -26.88
CA MET A 45 28.25 21.17 -26.88
C MET A 45 29.13 20.14 -27.62
N PRO A 46 28.84 19.84 -28.91
CA PRO A 46 29.47 18.74 -29.64
C PRO A 46 30.97 18.93 -29.85
N ASP A 47 31.43 20.19 -29.87
CA ASP A 47 32.85 20.54 -30.04
C ASP A 47 33.65 20.42 -28.74
N LYS A 48 32.97 20.33 -27.58
CA LYS A 48 33.60 20.33 -26.25
C LYS A 48 33.43 19.01 -25.50
N VAL A 49 32.34 18.28 -25.74
CA VAL A 49 32.03 17.04 -25.04
C VAL A 49 31.62 15.97 -26.04
N LYS A 50 32.26 14.79 -25.95
CA LYS A 50 31.93 13.62 -26.78
C LYS A 50 31.26 12.54 -25.92
N VAL A 51 30.14 12.02 -26.40
CA VAL A 51 29.45 10.91 -25.75
C VAL A 51 30.21 9.61 -26.04
N ALA A 52 30.76 8.98 -25.00
CA ALA A 52 31.49 7.72 -25.12
C ALA A 52 30.55 6.51 -25.28
N PHE A 53 29.47 6.47 -24.49
CA PHE A 53 28.40 5.48 -24.58
C PHE A 53 27.12 6.05 -23.94
N ALA A 54 25.96 5.56 -24.37
CA ALA A 54 24.68 5.90 -23.78
C ALA A 54 24.12 4.68 -23.03
N VAL A 55 23.66 4.88 -21.80
CA VAL A 55 22.91 3.87 -21.05
C VAL A 55 21.44 4.09 -21.35
N LEU A 56 20.81 3.14 -22.03
CA LEU A 56 19.36 3.14 -22.21
C LEU A 56 18.71 2.80 -20.88
N LEU A 57 17.83 3.68 -20.40
CA LEU A 57 17.03 3.44 -19.21
C LEU A 57 15.72 2.78 -19.66
N ASP A 58 15.43 1.59 -19.13
CA ASP A 58 14.19 0.85 -19.41
C ASP A 58 12.96 1.49 -18.72
N GLU A 59 13.17 2.44 -17.82
CA GLU A 59 12.12 3.11 -17.06
C GLU A 59 11.78 4.50 -17.65
N THR A 60 10.48 4.83 -17.66
CA THR A 60 9.98 6.13 -18.11
C THR A 60 10.49 7.24 -17.19
N ILE A 61 11.30 8.15 -17.71
CA ILE A 61 11.75 9.35 -16.99
C ILE A 61 10.53 10.27 -16.80
N SER A 62 10.11 10.45 -15.55
CA SER A 62 9.06 11.41 -15.21
C SER A 62 9.66 12.81 -15.12
N TYR A 63 9.23 13.70 -16.02
CA TYR A 63 9.61 15.11 -15.99
C TYR A 63 8.56 15.90 -15.20
N PRO A 64 8.87 16.38 -13.99
CA PRO A 64 7.93 17.22 -13.27
C PRO A 64 7.78 18.56 -14.01
N VAL A 65 6.59 18.81 -14.54
CA VAL A 65 6.23 20.13 -15.08
C VAL A 65 5.91 21.02 -13.89
N THR A 66 6.72 22.05 -13.66
CA THR A 66 6.57 22.96 -12.51
C THR A 66 6.22 24.38 -12.98
N ARG A 67 5.53 25.14 -12.14
CA ARG A 67 5.28 26.57 -12.35
C ARG A 67 6.24 27.39 -11.50
N THR A 68 6.61 28.57 -11.99
CA THR A 68 7.36 29.54 -11.20
C THR A 68 6.46 30.08 -10.08
N THR A 69 7.01 30.27 -8.87
CA THR A 69 6.28 30.78 -7.71
C THR A 69 5.85 32.25 -7.87
N SER A 70 6.49 32.99 -8.77
CA SER A 70 6.21 34.40 -9.09
C SER A 70 5.82 34.59 -10.56
N ALA A 71 4.83 33.85 -11.05
CA ALA A 71 4.36 34.04 -12.42
C ALA A 71 3.78 35.46 -12.60
N ALA A 72 4.37 36.25 -13.51
CA ALA A 72 3.92 37.61 -13.82
C ALA A 72 2.46 37.66 -14.33
N ASN A 73 1.99 36.55 -14.90
CA ASN A 73 0.61 36.38 -15.35
C ASN A 73 0.00 35.13 -14.69
N ALA A 74 -0.55 35.31 -13.49
CA ALA A 74 -1.15 34.22 -12.70
C ALA A 74 -2.27 33.48 -13.46
N ALA A 75 -3.04 34.19 -14.29
CA ALA A 75 -4.13 33.62 -15.07
C ALA A 75 -3.65 32.66 -16.18
N GLU A 76 -2.54 32.99 -16.85
CA GLU A 76 -1.95 32.10 -17.87
C GLU A 76 -1.22 30.91 -17.25
N ALA A 77 -0.55 31.10 -16.11
CA ALA A 77 0.05 29.99 -15.36
C ALA A 77 -1.03 29.00 -14.88
N GLN A 78 -2.18 29.51 -14.46
CA GLN A 78 -3.32 28.69 -14.06
C GLN A 78 -4.01 28.02 -15.26
N ARG A 79 -4.09 28.70 -16.43
CA ARG A 79 -4.51 28.08 -17.69
C ARG A 79 -3.57 26.98 -18.15
N PHE A 80 -2.26 27.17 -18.07
CA PHE A 80 -1.27 26.15 -18.40
C PHE A 80 -1.43 24.91 -17.50
N GLN A 81 -1.60 25.14 -16.19
CA GLN A 81 -1.91 24.08 -15.23
C GLN A 81 -3.19 23.33 -15.59
N THR A 82 -4.23 24.05 -16.03
CA THR A 82 -5.51 23.46 -16.46
C THR A 82 -5.40 22.71 -17.80
N LEU A 83 -4.58 23.18 -18.73
CA LEU A 83 -4.34 22.57 -20.04
C LEU A 83 -3.47 21.30 -19.97
N THR A 84 -2.49 21.27 -19.07
CA THR A 84 -1.76 20.01 -18.75
C THR A 84 -2.62 19.03 -17.94
N MET A 85 -3.73 19.51 -17.38
CA MET A 85 -4.71 18.76 -16.59
C MET A 85 -5.94 18.42 -17.46
N THR A 86 -5.72 18.13 -18.74
CA THR A 86 -6.78 17.65 -19.63
C THR A 86 -6.96 16.14 -19.46
N ASP A 87 -7.59 15.76 -18.35
CA ASP A 87 -8.41 14.54 -18.23
C ASP A 87 -9.53 14.82 -17.21
N TRP A 88 -10.47 15.66 -17.64
CA TRP A 88 -11.65 16.15 -16.95
C TRP A 88 -12.76 15.09 -16.79
N MET A 89 -12.43 13.80 -16.93
CA MET A 89 -13.37 12.68 -16.77
C MET A 89 -13.17 11.89 -15.46
N ASN A 90 -12.12 12.14 -14.68
CA ASN A 90 -11.95 11.56 -13.34
C ASN A 90 -11.33 12.59 -12.39
N ASP A 91 -12.10 13.12 -11.44
CA ASP A 91 -11.54 13.83 -10.29
C ASP A 91 -10.49 12.93 -9.62
N PRO A 92 -9.26 13.40 -9.36
CA PRO A 92 -8.25 12.64 -8.63
C PRO A 92 -8.80 12.04 -7.33
N ALA A 93 -9.77 12.72 -6.69
CA ALA A 93 -10.47 12.23 -5.53
C ALA A 93 -11.28 10.94 -5.80
N TRP A 94 -11.99 10.85 -6.92
CA TRP A 94 -12.78 9.67 -7.28
C TRP A 94 -11.89 8.48 -7.64
N THR A 95 -10.77 8.71 -8.31
CA THR A 95 -9.80 7.66 -8.61
C THR A 95 -9.14 7.14 -7.33
N ALA A 96 -8.69 8.04 -6.45
CA ALA A 96 -8.10 7.68 -5.17
C ALA A 96 -9.11 6.97 -4.25
N LEU A 97 -10.38 7.42 -4.25
CA LEU A 97 -11.46 6.77 -3.52
C LEU A 97 -11.75 5.35 -4.05
N GLY A 98 -11.89 5.21 -5.36
CA GLY A 98 -12.11 3.90 -6.00
C GLY A 98 -10.98 2.93 -5.70
N LEU A 99 -9.73 3.42 -5.73
CA LEU A 99 -8.57 2.62 -5.35
C LEU A 99 -8.58 2.26 -3.86
N SER A 100 -8.86 3.20 -2.96
CA SER A 100 -8.97 2.94 -1.52
C SER A 100 -10.04 1.89 -1.21
N LEU A 101 -11.23 2.00 -1.82
CA LEU A 101 -12.30 1.02 -1.66
C LEU A 101 -11.90 -0.35 -2.21
N ARG A 102 -11.24 -0.39 -3.39
CA ARG A 102 -10.72 -1.63 -3.97
C ARG A 102 -9.69 -2.28 -3.06
N VAL A 103 -8.73 -1.52 -2.55
CA VAL A 103 -7.67 -2.01 -1.66
C VAL A 103 -8.27 -2.53 -0.36
N ALA A 104 -9.13 -1.75 0.29
CA ALA A 104 -9.79 -2.12 1.53
C ALA A 104 -10.70 -3.35 1.36
N GLY A 105 -11.45 -3.41 0.26
CA GLY A 105 -12.31 -4.54 -0.08
C GLY A 105 -11.52 -5.83 -0.29
N CYS A 106 -10.48 -5.80 -1.13
CA CYS A 106 -9.61 -6.95 -1.37
C CYS A 106 -8.88 -7.39 -0.09
N ALA A 107 -8.35 -6.45 0.71
CA ALA A 107 -7.70 -6.76 1.99
C ALA A 107 -8.67 -7.42 2.98
N THR A 108 -9.91 -6.94 3.04
CA THR A 108 -10.96 -7.51 3.89
C THR A 108 -11.37 -8.89 3.42
N LEU A 109 -11.47 -9.13 2.11
CA LEU A 109 -11.74 -10.46 1.55
C LEU A 109 -10.61 -11.46 1.84
N LEU A 110 -9.34 -11.04 1.73
CA LEU A 110 -8.21 -11.86 2.14
C LEU A 110 -8.28 -12.19 3.63
N ASN A 111 -8.60 -11.20 4.47
CA ASN A 111 -8.73 -11.40 5.91
C ASN A 111 -9.99 -12.21 6.28
N LEU A 112 -11.05 -12.18 5.49
CA LEU A 112 -12.21 -13.07 5.66
C LEU A 112 -11.78 -14.52 5.52
N LEU A 113 -10.96 -14.87 4.53
CA LEU A 113 -10.53 -16.25 4.34
C LEU A 113 -9.46 -16.64 5.37
N LEU A 114 -8.38 -15.86 5.44
CA LEU A 114 -7.22 -16.19 6.26
C LEU A 114 -7.49 -15.92 7.75
N GLY A 115 -8.08 -14.78 8.08
CA GLY A 115 -8.35 -14.38 9.47
C GLY A 115 -9.43 -15.24 10.12
N VAL A 116 -10.50 -15.60 9.40
CA VAL A 116 -11.51 -16.53 9.94
C VAL A 116 -10.94 -17.94 10.07
N GLY A 117 -10.18 -18.42 9.09
CA GLY A 117 -9.51 -19.72 9.15
C GLY A 117 -8.54 -19.82 10.34
N VAL A 118 -7.71 -18.80 10.54
CA VAL A 118 -6.82 -18.69 11.71
C VAL A 118 -7.62 -18.55 13.00
N GLY A 119 -8.70 -17.77 13.01
CA GLY A 119 -9.58 -17.62 14.16
C GLY A 119 -10.17 -18.97 14.60
N LEU A 120 -10.61 -19.79 13.65
CA LEU A 120 -11.10 -21.14 13.90
C LEU A 120 -9.98 -22.07 14.41
N LEU A 121 -8.82 -22.04 13.75
CA LEU A 121 -7.65 -22.83 14.14
C LEU A 121 -7.21 -22.51 15.58
N LEU A 122 -7.18 -21.22 15.94
CA LEU A 122 -6.83 -20.77 17.28
C LEU A 122 -7.96 -20.97 18.29
N ALA A 123 -9.23 -21.04 17.89
CA ALA A 123 -10.34 -21.32 18.80
C ALA A 123 -10.41 -22.82 19.16
N ARG A 124 -10.22 -23.71 18.18
CA ARG A 124 -10.44 -25.16 18.32
C ARG A 124 -9.17 -25.99 18.39
N GLY A 125 -8.05 -25.49 17.85
CA GLY A 125 -6.78 -26.20 17.83
C GLY A 125 -6.09 -26.25 19.20
N ARG A 126 -5.53 -27.42 19.51
CA ARG A 126 -4.68 -27.66 20.69
C ARG A 126 -3.32 -28.18 20.21
N PHE A 127 -2.37 -27.28 20.01
CA PHE A 127 -1.03 -27.61 19.53
C PHE A 127 0.05 -26.80 20.28
N PRO A 128 1.27 -27.35 20.44
CA PRO A 128 2.38 -26.61 21.03
C PRO A 128 2.73 -25.40 20.16
N GLY A 129 2.93 -24.23 20.78
CA GLY A 129 3.24 -22.97 20.06
C GLY A 129 2.01 -22.11 19.71
N ARG A 130 0.79 -22.51 20.07
CA ARG A 130 -0.44 -21.71 19.86
C ARG A 130 -0.32 -20.26 20.37
N ASN A 131 0.24 -20.07 21.57
CA ASN A 131 0.41 -18.73 22.16
C ASN A 131 1.43 -17.88 21.40
N LEU A 132 2.51 -18.49 20.90
CA LEU A 132 3.49 -17.80 20.08
C LEU A 132 2.87 -17.37 18.75
N LEU A 133 2.11 -18.26 18.10
CA LEU A 133 1.39 -17.92 16.87
C LEU A 133 0.37 -16.78 17.11
N ASP A 134 -0.43 -16.86 18.16
CA ASP A 134 -1.39 -15.80 18.53
C ASP A 134 -0.67 -14.46 18.78
N THR A 135 0.51 -14.48 19.41
CA THR A 135 1.32 -13.28 19.65
C THR A 135 1.86 -12.70 18.34
N LEU A 136 2.47 -13.52 17.48
CA LEU A 136 3.01 -13.09 16.19
C LEU A 136 1.93 -12.52 15.29
N LEU A 137 0.74 -13.13 15.28
CA LEU A 137 -0.39 -12.65 14.49
C LEU A 137 -1.05 -11.40 15.10
N THR A 138 -0.91 -11.15 16.40
CA THR A 138 -1.35 -9.88 17.05
C THR A 138 -0.37 -8.74 16.78
N LEU A 139 0.92 -9.06 16.56
CA LEU A 139 2.01 -8.09 16.45
C LEU A 139 1.71 -6.89 15.51
N PRO A 140 1.08 -7.07 14.33
CA PRO A 140 0.78 -5.94 13.45
C PRO A 140 -0.15 -4.87 14.06
N MET A 141 -0.94 -5.24 15.07
CA MET A 141 -1.82 -4.30 15.77
C MET A 141 -1.05 -3.34 16.68
N VAL A 142 0.12 -3.76 17.17
CA VAL A 142 0.91 -3.03 18.17
C VAL A 142 2.07 -2.28 17.51
N MET A 143 2.59 -2.80 16.40
CA MET A 143 3.72 -2.17 15.70
C MET A 143 3.30 -0.88 14.99
N PRO A 144 4.18 0.13 14.95
CA PRO A 144 3.99 1.29 14.09
C PRO A 144 3.83 0.85 12.63
N PRO A 145 2.86 1.44 11.88
CA PRO A 145 2.63 1.06 10.48
C PRO A 145 3.87 1.22 9.59
N THR A 146 4.74 2.20 9.89
CA THR A 146 6.02 2.40 9.18
C THR A 146 6.98 1.23 9.39
N VAL A 147 7.01 0.62 10.57
CA VAL A 147 7.85 -0.56 10.82
C VAL A 147 7.33 -1.76 10.02
N LEU A 148 6.01 -1.96 9.99
CA LEU A 148 5.38 -2.97 9.13
C LEU A 148 5.67 -2.73 7.65
N GLY A 149 5.55 -1.48 7.20
CA GLY A 149 5.88 -1.08 5.83
C GLY A 149 7.32 -1.39 5.47
N TYR A 150 8.27 -1.13 6.37
CA TYR A 150 9.69 -1.47 6.17
C TYR A 150 9.91 -2.98 6.06
N TYR A 151 9.33 -3.77 6.96
CA TYR A 151 9.42 -5.24 6.87
C TYR A 151 8.81 -5.78 5.59
N LEU A 152 7.65 -5.25 5.17
CA LEU A 152 7.05 -5.62 3.90
C LEU A 152 7.93 -5.21 2.71
N LEU A 153 8.52 -4.01 2.72
CA LEU A 153 9.40 -3.55 1.64
C LEU A 153 10.66 -4.42 1.51
N THR A 154 11.28 -4.77 2.63
CA THR A 154 12.46 -5.64 2.65
C THR A 154 12.15 -7.09 2.28
N LEU A 155 10.95 -7.59 2.60
CA LEU A 155 10.51 -8.94 2.29
C LEU A 155 10.05 -9.08 0.83
N LEU A 156 9.19 -8.16 0.37
CA LEU A 156 8.54 -8.15 -0.94
C LEU A 156 9.34 -7.41 -2.02
N GLY A 157 10.38 -6.69 -1.64
CA GLY A 157 11.28 -6.03 -2.57
C GLY A 157 11.99 -7.03 -3.50
N ARG A 158 12.45 -6.54 -4.65
CA ARG A 158 13.10 -7.37 -5.68
C ARG A 158 14.37 -8.09 -5.18
N ARG A 159 15.05 -7.52 -4.18
CA ARG A 159 16.20 -8.14 -3.48
C ARG A 159 15.82 -8.88 -2.19
N GLY A 160 14.53 -8.84 -1.84
CA GLY A 160 13.97 -9.53 -0.69
C GLY A 160 13.79 -11.01 -0.97
N PRO A 161 13.77 -11.86 0.07
CA PRO A 161 13.70 -13.31 -0.11
C PRO A 161 12.39 -13.75 -0.78
N LEU A 162 11.27 -13.08 -0.48
CA LEU A 162 9.97 -13.41 -1.06
C LEU A 162 9.76 -12.72 -2.41
N GLY A 163 10.10 -11.43 -2.50
CA GLY A 163 9.95 -10.66 -3.73
C GLY A 163 10.88 -11.11 -4.87
N GLY A 164 12.13 -11.43 -4.56
CA GLY A 164 13.06 -12.01 -5.53
C GLY A 164 12.57 -13.36 -6.07
N TRP A 165 12.12 -14.24 -5.17
CA TRP A 165 11.54 -15.54 -5.55
C TRP A 165 10.29 -15.40 -6.43
N LEU A 166 9.36 -14.49 -6.07
CA LEU A 166 8.16 -14.19 -6.88
C LEU A 166 8.52 -13.67 -8.28
N GLN A 167 9.54 -12.83 -8.37
CA GLN A 167 10.00 -12.28 -9.65
C GLN A 167 10.66 -13.36 -10.52
N GLU A 168 11.50 -14.21 -9.94
CA GLU A 168 12.23 -15.26 -10.67
C GLU A 168 11.29 -16.37 -11.18
N GLN A 169 10.33 -16.79 -10.37
CA GLN A 169 9.46 -17.91 -10.69
C GLN A 169 8.21 -17.51 -11.47
N PHE A 170 7.65 -16.33 -11.17
CA PHE A 170 6.35 -15.90 -11.71
C PHE A 170 6.38 -14.56 -12.44
N GLY A 171 7.52 -13.85 -12.43
CA GLY A 171 7.61 -12.51 -13.01
C GLY A 171 6.79 -11.45 -12.25
N ILE A 172 6.42 -11.71 -10.99
CA ILE A 172 5.54 -10.84 -10.20
C ILE A 172 6.36 -9.88 -9.35
N ASN A 173 6.15 -8.58 -9.55
CA ASN A 173 6.63 -7.52 -8.66
C ASN A 173 5.47 -6.92 -7.86
N LEU A 174 5.62 -6.81 -6.54
CA LEU A 174 4.60 -6.28 -5.63
C LEU A 174 4.89 -4.86 -5.14
N ILE A 175 6.15 -4.41 -5.17
CA ILE A 175 6.51 -3.04 -4.78
C ILE A 175 6.06 -2.05 -5.85
N PHE A 176 5.54 -0.90 -5.42
CA PHE A 176 4.93 0.12 -6.29
C PHE A 176 3.68 -0.37 -7.05
N THR A 177 2.94 -1.33 -6.47
CA THR A 177 1.70 -1.85 -7.06
C THR A 177 0.53 -1.76 -6.09
N TRP A 178 -0.70 -1.72 -6.63
CA TRP A 178 -1.91 -1.73 -5.80
C TRP A 178 -2.10 -3.07 -5.09
N GLN A 179 -1.55 -4.17 -5.63
CA GLN A 179 -1.51 -5.47 -4.98
C GLN A 179 -0.63 -5.43 -3.72
N GLY A 180 0.51 -4.73 -3.78
CA GLY A 180 1.33 -4.44 -2.60
C GLY A 180 0.57 -3.65 -1.54
N ALA A 181 -0.24 -2.66 -1.95
CA ALA A 181 -1.13 -1.93 -1.04
C ALA A 181 -2.17 -2.85 -0.37
N VAL A 182 -2.75 -3.81 -1.12
CA VAL A 182 -3.67 -4.82 -0.57
C VAL A 182 -3.00 -5.67 0.50
N ILE A 183 -1.77 -6.13 0.27
CA ILE A 183 -1.03 -6.94 1.25
C ILE A 183 -0.72 -6.13 2.51
N ALA A 184 -0.28 -4.87 2.35
CA ALA A 184 0.00 -3.98 3.46
C ALA A 184 -1.26 -3.72 4.30
N ALA A 185 -2.36 -3.36 3.66
CA ALA A 185 -3.65 -3.14 4.32
C ALA A 185 -4.18 -4.42 4.99
N ALA A 186 -4.05 -5.57 4.33
CA ALA A 186 -4.47 -6.86 4.88
C ALA A 186 -3.69 -7.20 6.15
N LEU A 187 -2.36 -7.09 6.14
CA LEU A 187 -1.50 -7.39 7.28
C LEU A 187 -1.82 -6.50 8.49
N VAL A 188 -1.99 -5.20 8.25
CA VAL A 188 -2.33 -4.23 9.29
C VAL A 188 -3.72 -4.48 9.88
N ALA A 189 -4.70 -4.84 9.05
CA ALA A 189 -6.07 -5.10 9.47
C ALA A 189 -6.31 -6.54 9.96
N PHE A 190 -5.37 -7.46 9.73
CA PHE A 190 -5.51 -8.89 10.03
C PHE A 190 -5.90 -9.18 11.50
N PRO A 191 -5.29 -8.54 12.51
CA PRO A 191 -5.64 -8.76 13.91
C PRO A 191 -7.09 -8.43 14.25
N LEU A 192 -7.67 -7.46 13.54
CA LEU A 192 -9.03 -7.01 13.73
C LEU A 192 -10.06 -8.00 13.19
N VAL A 193 -9.66 -9.00 12.39
CA VAL A 193 -10.54 -10.08 11.93
C VAL A 193 -10.37 -11.34 12.77
N TYR A 194 -9.13 -11.83 12.91
CA TYR A 194 -8.95 -13.15 13.51
C TYR A 194 -9.24 -13.17 15.02
N LYS A 195 -8.99 -12.06 15.76
CA LYS A 195 -9.31 -11.99 17.20
C LYS A 195 -10.82 -12.03 17.44
N PRO A 196 -11.65 -11.19 16.80
CA PRO A 196 -13.11 -11.32 16.91
C PRO A 196 -13.63 -12.65 16.38
N ALA A 197 -13.09 -13.18 15.29
CA ALA A 197 -13.49 -14.49 14.76
C ALA A 197 -13.19 -15.62 15.77
N ARG A 198 -12.00 -15.62 16.38
CA ARG A 198 -11.63 -16.56 17.45
C ARG A 198 -12.60 -16.47 18.62
N ALA A 199 -12.84 -15.25 19.14
CA ALA A 199 -13.77 -15.03 20.24
C ALA A 199 -15.20 -15.50 19.90
N ALA A 200 -15.66 -15.23 18.68
CA ALA A 200 -16.96 -15.67 18.19
C ALA A 200 -17.06 -17.20 18.12
N PHE A 201 -16.02 -17.89 17.66
CA PHE A 201 -15.98 -19.34 17.63
C PHE A 201 -15.87 -19.97 19.03
N GLU A 202 -15.14 -19.34 19.95
CA GLU A 202 -15.04 -19.77 21.36
C GLU A 202 -16.37 -19.57 22.11
N ALA A 203 -17.19 -18.59 21.71
CA ALA A 203 -18.50 -18.33 22.29
C ALA A 203 -19.62 -19.29 21.83
N VAL A 204 -19.39 -20.10 20.78
CA VAL A 204 -20.35 -21.11 20.34
C VAL A 204 -20.41 -22.23 21.36
N ASP A 205 -21.61 -22.53 21.88
CA ASP A 205 -21.83 -23.61 22.83
C ASP A 205 -21.46 -24.98 22.21
N GLY A 206 -20.49 -25.65 22.83
CA GLY A 206 -20.04 -26.97 22.42
C GLY A 206 -21.12 -28.06 22.49
N GLN A 207 -22.17 -27.88 23.30
CA GLN A 207 -23.30 -28.81 23.37
C GLN A 207 -24.07 -28.88 22.04
N LEU A 208 -24.18 -27.76 21.32
CA LEU A 208 -24.84 -27.72 20.01
C LEU A 208 -24.06 -28.54 18.98
N GLU A 209 -22.73 -28.44 19.01
CA GLU A 209 -21.85 -29.24 18.14
C GLU A 209 -21.91 -30.73 18.50
N GLN A 210 -21.93 -31.07 19.81
CA GLN A 210 -22.09 -32.43 20.28
C GLN A 210 -23.43 -33.05 19.86
N ALA A 211 -24.53 -32.30 19.94
CA ALA A 211 -25.84 -32.74 19.45
C ALA A 211 -25.80 -33.03 17.93
N GLY A 212 -25.11 -32.19 17.14
CA GLY A 212 -24.87 -32.44 15.72
C GLY A 212 -24.13 -33.76 15.45
N ARG A 213 -23.10 -34.08 16.26
CA ARG A 213 -22.36 -35.35 16.17
C ARG A 213 -23.25 -36.55 16.47
N VAL A 214 -24.09 -36.47 17.49
CA VAL A 214 -25.04 -37.55 17.86
C VAL A 214 -26.04 -37.81 16.74
N LEU A 215 -26.47 -36.77 16.03
CA LEU A 215 -27.35 -36.86 14.85
C LEU A 215 -26.62 -37.33 13.57
N GLY A 216 -25.33 -37.69 13.65
CA GLY A 216 -24.56 -38.21 12.52
C GLY A 216 -24.09 -37.15 11.52
N VAL A 217 -24.11 -35.87 11.88
CA VAL A 217 -23.58 -34.79 11.03
C VAL A 217 -22.05 -34.83 11.08
N SER A 218 -21.40 -34.79 9.91
CA SER A 218 -19.93 -34.72 9.81
C SER A 218 -19.38 -33.42 10.39
N GLU A 219 -18.11 -33.38 10.82
CA GLU A 219 -17.49 -32.16 11.38
C GLU A 219 -17.57 -30.96 10.41
N ILE A 220 -17.44 -31.21 9.10
CA ILE A 220 -17.63 -30.17 8.07
C ILE A 220 -19.08 -29.69 8.05
N GLY A 221 -20.05 -30.60 8.17
CA GLY A 221 -21.46 -30.26 8.27
C GLY A 221 -21.77 -29.46 9.54
N ILE A 222 -21.19 -29.82 10.68
CA ILE A 222 -21.32 -29.10 11.96
C ILE A 222 -20.77 -27.68 11.80
N PHE A 223 -19.59 -27.54 11.20
CA PHE A 223 -18.99 -26.23 10.97
C PHE A 223 -19.91 -25.31 10.15
N PHE A 224 -20.39 -25.75 8.99
CA PHE A 224 -21.20 -24.90 8.11
C PHE A 224 -22.64 -24.70 8.59
N ARG A 225 -23.21 -25.64 9.34
CA ARG A 225 -24.63 -25.57 9.78
C ARG A 225 -24.82 -25.04 11.19
N ILE A 226 -23.80 -25.13 12.06
CA ILE A 226 -23.91 -24.78 13.49
C ILE A 226 -22.87 -23.71 13.82
N THR A 227 -21.58 -24.05 13.74
CA THR A 227 -20.51 -23.19 14.28
C THR A 227 -20.38 -21.87 13.53
N LEU A 228 -20.31 -21.90 12.20
CA LEU A 228 -20.13 -20.70 11.37
C LEU A 228 -21.36 -19.77 11.42
N PRO A 229 -22.62 -20.25 11.29
CA PRO A 229 -23.80 -19.40 11.41
C PRO A 229 -23.92 -18.71 12.78
N LEU A 230 -23.60 -19.43 13.87
CA LEU A 230 -23.64 -18.87 15.22
C LEU A 230 -22.53 -17.86 15.48
N ALA A 231 -21.33 -18.10 14.96
CA ALA A 231 -20.19 -17.19 15.08
C ALA A 231 -20.24 -16.00 14.09
N TRP A 232 -21.09 -16.05 13.05
CA TRP A 232 -21.07 -15.10 11.94
C TRP A 232 -21.20 -13.64 12.35
N ARG A 233 -21.98 -13.35 13.40
CA ARG A 233 -22.17 -11.96 13.89
C ARG A 233 -20.87 -11.37 14.43
N GLY A 234 -20.11 -12.14 15.20
CA GLY A 234 -18.82 -11.70 15.72
C GLY A 234 -17.75 -11.60 14.62
N ILE A 235 -17.78 -12.52 13.65
CA ILE A 235 -16.92 -12.47 12.46
C ILE A 235 -17.20 -11.19 11.64
N LEU A 236 -18.48 -10.91 11.36
CA LEU A 236 -18.89 -9.74 10.60
C LEU A 236 -18.47 -8.43 11.29
N ALA A 237 -18.60 -8.34 12.62
CA ALA A 237 -18.11 -7.19 13.37
C ALA A 237 -16.59 -6.97 13.19
N GLY A 238 -15.80 -8.05 13.24
CA GLY A 238 -14.36 -7.98 12.98
C GLY A 238 -14.03 -7.56 11.55
N LEU A 239 -14.77 -8.07 10.55
CA LEU A 239 -14.60 -7.69 9.15
C LEU A 239 -14.90 -6.23 8.88
N LEU A 240 -15.96 -5.69 9.48
CA LEU A 240 -16.32 -4.28 9.35
C LEU A 240 -15.25 -3.37 9.96
N LEU A 241 -14.70 -3.76 11.12
CA LEU A 241 -13.60 -3.03 11.76
C LEU A 241 -12.31 -3.11 10.92
N ALA A 242 -12.02 -4.27 10.35
CA ALA A 242 -10.87 -4.46 9.48
C ALA A 242 -11.00 -3.66 8.17
N PHE A 243 -12.18 -3.62 7.57
CA PHE A 243 -12.45 -2.80 6.39
C PHE A 243 -12.24 -1.32 6.68
N ALA A 244 -12.80 -0.81 7.78
CA ALA A 244 -12.60 0.56 8.22
C ALA A 244 -11.10 0.87 8.46
N ARG A 245 -10.38 -0.06 9.11
CA ARG A 245 -8.93 0.10 9.34
C ARG A 245 -8.12 0.07 8.05
N ALA A 246 -8.48 -0.78 7.09
CA ALA A 246 -7.80 -0.90 5.80
C ALA A 246 -8.04 0.33 4.91
N LEU A 247 -9.25 0.91 4.95
CA LEU A 247 -9.60 2.12 4.21
C LEU A 247 -8.74 3.32 4.61
N GLY A 248 -8.46 3.45 5.91
CA GLY A 248 -7.61 4.50 6.48
C GLY A 248 -6.14 4.13 6.62
N GLU A 249 -5.67 3.05 5.99
CA GLU A 249 -4.24 2.73 6.02
C GLU A 249 -3.45 3.79 5.24
N PHE A 250 -2.32 4.21 5.80
CA PHE A 250 -1.40 5.17 5.20
C PHE A 250 0.06 4.69 5.26
N GLY A 251 0.59 4.43 6.45
CA GLY A 251 2.04 4.30 6.66
C GLY A 251 2.65 3.07 6.00
N ALA A 252 2.01 1.90 6.15
CA ALA A 252 2.52 0.67 5.54
C ALA A 252 2.35 0.71 4.01
N THR A 253 1.22 1.25 3.55
CA THR A 253 0.87 1.36 2.12
C THR A 253 1.82 2.31 1.40
N LEU A 254 2.11 3.49 1.96
CA LEU A 254 3.02 4.45 1.36
C LEU A 254 4.42 3.87 1.16
N MET A 255 4.92 3.06 2.11
CA MET A 255 6.23 2.43 1.98
C MET A 255 6.28 1.33 0.92
N VAL A 256 5.21 0.54 0.77
CA VAL A 256 5.19 -0.63 -0.12
C VAL A 256 4.75 -0.25 -1.54
N ALA A 257 3.72 0.59 -1.66
CA ALA A 257 3.07 0.92 -2.92
C ALA A 257 3.43 2.33 -3.43
N GLY A 258 4.04 3.17 -2.60
CA GLY A 258 4.36 4.56 -2.97
C GLY A 258 3.10 5.42 -3.17
N SER A 259 3.30 6.57 -3.81
CA SER A 259 2.22 7.46 -4.22
C SER A 259 2.27 7.70 -5.73
N ILE A 260 1.72 6.76 -6.50
CA ILE A 260 1.63 6.90 -7.95
C ILE A 260 0.18 7.27 -8.30
N PRO A 261 -0.08 8.51 -8.78
CA PRO A 261 -1.41 8.94 -9.17
C PRO A 261 -2.06 7.98 -10.15
N GLY A 262 -3.33 7.65 -9.91
CA GLY A 262 -4.11 6.73 -10.74
C GLY A 262 -3.71 5.24 -10.65
N LYS A 263 -2.66 4.88 -9.90
CA LYS A 263 -2.19 3.49 -9.77
C LYS A 263 -2.14 3.00 -8.33
N THR A 264 -1.47 3.73 -7.44
CA THR A 264 -1.22 3.30 -6.05
C THR A 264 -1.57 4.35 -5.00
N GLN A 265 -1.85 5.58 -5.42
CA GLN A 265 -2.22 6.68 -4.54
C GLN A 265 -3.62 6.48 -3.94
N THR A 266 -3.68 5.92 -2.73
CA THR A 266 -4.92 5.83 -1.95
C THR A 266 -5.33 7.20 -1.42
N LEU A 267 -6.59 7.32 -1.01
CA LEU A 267 -7.17 8.56 -0.49
C LEU A 267 -6.36 9.16 0.68
N SER A 268 -5.90 8.33 1.62
CA SER A 268 -5.04 8.75 2.74
C SER A 268 -3.70 9.32 2.27
N VAL A 269 -3.11 8.71 1.23
CA VAL A 269 -1.85 9.16 0.64
C VAL A 269 -2.05 10.46 -0.15
N ALA A 270 -3.14 10.58 -0.90
CA ALA A 270 -3.50 11.79 -1.64
C ALA A 270 -3.70 12.99 -0.70
N ILE A 271 -4.34 12.79 0.45
CA ILE A 271 -4.48 13.84 1.48
C ILE A 271 -3.12 14.28 1.98
N TYR A 272 -2.26 13.33 2.35
CA TYR A 272 -0.92 13.64 2.85
C TYR A 272 -0.10 14.42 1.83
N GLU A 273 -0.12 14.01 0.56
CA GLU A 273 0.59 14.75 -0.51
C GLU A 273 0.02 16.14 -0.76
N ALA A 274 -1.31 16.30 -0.74
CA ALA A 274 -1.94 17.61 -0.90
C ALA A 274 -1.51 18.59 0.22
N VAL A 275 -1.43 18.10 1.47
CA VAL A 275 -0.93 18.88 2.62
C VAL A 275 0.55 19.22 2.44
N GLN A 276 1.39 18.24 2.08
CA GLN A 276 2.82 18.46 1.86
C GLN A 276 3.09 19.43 0.71
N ALA A 277 2.20 19.50 -0.29
CA ALA A 277 2.27 20.43 -1.41
C ALA A 277 1.69 21.83 -1.10
N GLY A 278 1.18 22.07 0.10
CA GLY A 278 0.53 23.33 0.50
C GLY A 278 -0.79 23.60 -0.25
N GLN A 279 -1.47 22.56 -0.71
CA GLN A 279 -2.72 22.65 -1.48
C GLN A 279 -3.94 22.47 -0.58
N ASP A 280 -4.15 23.42 0.33
CA ASP A 280 -5.18 23.31 1.38
C ASP A 280 -6.59 23.08 0.83
N ASP A 281 -6.97 23.74 -0.27
CA ASP A 281 -8.27 23.54 -0.93
C ASP A 281 -8.46 22.11 -1.47
N SER A 282 -7.39 21.49 -1.94
CA SER A 282 -7.41 20.09 -2.40
C SER A 282 -7.49 19.14 -1.22
N ALA A 283 -6.66 19.36 -0.20
CA ALA A 283 -6.64 18.57 1.02
C ALA A 283 -8.00 18.60 1.74
N ASN A 284 -8.61 19.79 1.90
CA ASN A 284 -9.91 19.96 2.54
C ASN A 284 -11.02 19.20 1.80
N ARG A 285 -11.03 19.23 0.47
CA ARG A 285 -11.99 18.46 -0.34
C ARG A 285 -11.80 16.96 -0.15
N LEU A 286 -10.57 16.46 -0.23
CA LEU A 286 -10.27 15.04 -0.03
C LEU A 286 -10.63 14.57 1.38
N VAL A 287 -10.36 15.38 2.41
CA VAL A 287 -10.72 15.10 3.81
C VAL A 287 -12.24 15.04 3.97
N LEU A 288 -12.98 15.97 3.37
CA LEU A 288 -14.45 15.98 3.42
C LEU A 288 -15.02 14.71 2.77
N VAL A 289 -14.56 14.37 1.56
CA VAL A 289 -14.96 13.14 0.86
C VAL A 289 -14.64 11.90 1.71
N THR A 290 -13.43 11.81 2.24
CA THR A 290 -13.00 10.70 3.11
C THR A 290 -13.88 10.57 4.34
N SER A 291 -14.18 11.68 5.00
CA SER A 291 -15.00 11.73 6.20
C SER A 291 -16.42 11.25 5.92
N LEU A 292 -17.04 11.73 4.83
CA LEU A 292 -18.37 11.28 4.41
C LEU A 292 -18.39 9.79 4.08
N VAL A 293 -17.38 9.28 3.37
CA VAL A 293 -17.26 7.86 3.06
C VAL A 293 -17.09 7.04 4.33
N CYS A 294 -16.24 7.46 5.27
CA CYS A 294 -16.06 6.77 6.55
C CYS A 294 -17.38 6.74 7.35
N VAL A 295 -18.09 7.86 7.43
CA VAL A 295 -19.41 7.92 8.10
C VAL A 295 -20.40 6.98 7.42
N LEU A 296 -20.48 6.98 6.08
CA LEU A 296 -21.37 6.10 5.34
C LEU A 296 -21.03 4.63 5.59
N VAL A 297 -19.75 4.27 5.53
CA VAL A 297 -19.26 2.91 5.80
C VAL A 297 -19.61 2.49 7.23
N LEU A 298 -19.40 3.35 8.24
CA LEU A 298 -19.74 3.07 9.63
C LEU A 298 -21.26 2.93 9.85
N LEU A 299 -22.08 3.76 9.19
CA LEU A 299 -23.54 3.66 9.25
C LEU A 299 -24.04 2.37 8.60
N LEU A 300 -23.51 2.01 7.44
CA LEU A 300 -23.84 0.76 6.75
C LEU A 300 -23.37 -0.45 7.58
N ALA A 301 -22.17 -0.39 8.15
CA ALA A 301 -21.64 -1.38 9.08
C ALA A 301 -22.56 -1.57 10.28
N GLY A 302 -23.01 -0.48 10.91
CA GLY A 302 -23.93 -0.51 12.05
C GLY A 302 -25.32 -1.07 11.71
N LYS A 303 -25.83 -0.83 10.49
CA LYS A 303 -27.10 -1.42 10.01
C LYS A 303 -26.97 -2.90 9.67
N LEU A 304 -25.81 -3.32 9.16
CA LEU A 304 -25.51 -4.71 8.81
C LEU A 304 -25.13 -5.55 10.03
N ALA A 305 -24.61 -4.95 11.09
CA ALA A 305 -24.42 -5.58 12.38
C ALA A 305 -25.80 -5.89 12.99
N PRO A 306 -26.25 -7.16 13.02
CA PRO A 306 -27.55 -7.47 13.59
C PRO A 306 -27.43 -7.28 15.10
N GLY A 307 -28.27 -6.44 15.70
CA GLY A 307 -28.29 -6.25 17.15
C GLY A 307 -29.24 -5.16 17.64
N ARG A 308 -30.56 -5.38 17.57
CA ARG A 308 -31.37 -5.06 18.75
C ARG A 308 -30.83 -5.93 19.88
N VAL A 309 -30.29 -5.31 20.91
CA VAL A 309 -30.18 -5.92 22.23
C VAL A 309 -31.60 -6.38 22.56
N ALA A 310 -31.79 -7.68 22.76
CA ALA A 310 -33.03 -8.13 23.38
C ALA A 310 -33.03 -7.53 24.79
N GLU A 311 -33.88 -6.52 24.99
CA GLU A 311 -34.20 -6.05 26.33
C GLU A 311 -34.64 -7.28 27.13
N ARG A 312 -33.87 -7.58 28.18
CA ARG A 312 -34.23 -8.54 29.22
C ARG A 312 -34.74 -7.75 30.41
#